data_AF-A0A1E4R6Y8-F1
#
_entry.id   AF-A0A1E4R6Y8-F1
#
_cell.length_a   1.000
_cell.length_b   1.000
_cell.length_c   1.000
_cell.angle_alpha   90.00
_cell.angle_beta   90.00
_cell.angle_gamma   90.00
#
_symmetry.space_group_name_H-M   'P 1'
#
loop_
_entity.id
_entity.type
_entity.pdbx_description
1 polymer ?
#
loop_
_entity_poly.entity_id
_entity_poly.type
_entity_poly.pdbx_seq_one_letter_code
_entity_poly.pdbx_strand_id
1 'polypeptide(L)'
;MKLIMTRFALHNLRIKHLILLSSFMNSLPLADNLKDEFHKVVLATQVQNAPDFIKAKNVLFKIAMDSKEGTLYSSKYIESCICRSV
;
A
#
# COMPACT_ATOMS: atom_id res chain seq x y z
N MET A 1 -16.28 13.62 23.22
CA MET A 1 -16.98 13.46 21.92
C MET A 1 -16.11 13.77 20.69
N LYS A 2 -15.26 14.81 20.70
CA LYS A 2 -14.34 15.17 19.59
C LYS A 2 -13.38 14.06 19.16
N LEU A 3 -12.84 13.26 20.10
CA LEU A 3 -11.92 12.14 19.82
C LEU A 3 -12.54 10.92 19.10
N ILE A 4 -13.83 10.66 19.31
CA ILE A 4 -14.51 9.51 18.68
C ILE A 4 -14.79 9.82 17.21
N MET A 5 -15.21 11.06 16.91
CA MET A 5 -15.44 11.53 15.55
C MET A 5 -14.16 11.61 14.73
N THR A 6 -13.02 12.04 15.30
CA THR A 6 -11.73 12.01 14.60
C THR A 6 -11.26 10.59 14.31
N ARG A 7 -11.46 9.63 15.22
CA ARG A 7 -11.15 8.21 14.96
C ARG A 7 -12.02 7.61 13.86
N PHE A 8 -13.31 7.96 13.81
CA PHE A 8 -14.23 7.48 12.77
C PHE A 8 -13.93 8.11 11.40
N ALA A 9 -13.55 9.38 11.37
CA ALA A 9 -13.12 10.08 10.17
C ALA A 9 -11.78 9.52 9.64
N LEU A 10 -10.80 9.30 10.52
CA LEU A 10 -9.52 8.64 10.18
C LEU A 10 -9.74 7.22 9.66
N HIS A 11 -10.65 6.46 10.28
CA HIS A 11 -10.98 5.11 9.83
C HIS A 11 -11.59 5.10 8.42
N ASN A 12 -12.53 6.02 8.13
CA ASN A 12 -13.11 6.17 6.79
C ASN A 12 -12.09 6.67 5.76
N LEU A 13 -11.18 7.55 6.16
CA LEU A 13 -10.11 8.03 5.29
C LEU A 13 -9.15 6.88 4.94
N ARG A 14 -8.75 6.08 5.94
CA ARG A 14 -7.92 4.89 5.76
C ARG A 14 -8.56 3.88 4.80
N ILE A 15 -9.86 3.61 4.94
CA ILE A 15 -10.58 2.70 4.03
C ILE A 15 -10.55 3.24 2.59
N LYS A 16 -10.79 4.53 2.38
CA LYS A 16 -10.73 5.14 1.04
C LYS A 16 -9.34 5.00 0.41
N HIS A 17 -8.28 5.24 1.18
CA HIS A 17 -6.91 5.08 0.71
C HIS A 17 -6.56 3.62 0.40
N LEU A 18 -7.00 2.67 1.24
CA LEU A 18 -6.81 1.24 1.01
C LEU A 18 -7.51 0.77 -0.28
N ILE A 19 -8.75 1.20 -0.50
CA ILE A 19 -9.49 0.87 -1.73
C ILE A 19 -8.78 1.44 -2.96
N LEU A 20 -8.32 2.71 -2.90
CA LEU A 20 -7.63 3.34 -4.01
C LEU A 20 -6.31 2.64 -4.33
N LEU A 21 -5.56 2.23 -3.31
CA LEU A 21 -4.29 1.52 -3.45
C LEU A 21 -4.51 0.12 -4.05
N SER A 22 -5.52 -0.61 -3.57
CA SER A 22 -5.86 -1.94 -4.08
C SER A 22 -6.34 -1.89 -5.53
N SER A 23 -7.16 -0.90 -5.91
CA SER A 23 -7.57 -0.70 -7.31
C SER A 23 -6.38 -0.35 -8.20
N PHE A 24 -5.46 0.48 -7.71
CA PHE A 24 -4.23 0.78 -8.44
C PHE A 24 -3.38 -0.48 -8.67
N MET A 25 -3.20 -1.32 -7.65
CA MET A 25 -2.43 -2.56 -7.79
C MET A 25 -3.03 -3.52 -8.82
N ASN A 26 -4.36 -3.66 -8.84
CA ASN A 26 -5.04 -4.50 -9.83
C ASN A 26 -4.93 -3.96 -11.26
N SER A 27 -4.67 -2.67 -11.44
CA SER A 27 -4.44 -2.07 -12.76
C SER A 27 -3.03 -2.32 -13.31
N LEU A 28 -2.09 -2.73 -12.47
CA LEU A 28 -0.71 -2.99 -12.90
C LEU A 28 -0.60 -4.41 -13.47
N PRO A 29 0.14 -4.60 -14.58
CA PRO A 29 0.40 -5.91 -15.17
C PRO A 29 1.47 -6.66 -14.37
N LEU A 30 1.13 -7.02 -13.13
CA LEU A 30 2.00 -7.75 -12.21
C LEU A 30 1.70 -9.24 -12.24
N ALA A 31 2.73 -10.04 -11.97
CA ALA A 31 2.57 -11.47 -11.75
C ALA A 31 1.69 -11.74 -10.51
N ASP A 32 0.88 -12.79 -10.56
CA ASP A 32 -0.14 -13.03 -9.52
C ASP A 32 0.45 -13.31 -8.14
N ASN A 33 1.65 -13.92 -8.09
CA ASN A 33 2.42 -14.08 -6.85
C ASN A 33 2.77 -12.73 -6.20
N LEU A 34 3.13 -11.74 -7.01
CA LEU A 34 3.47 -10.40 -6.55
C LEU A 34 2.20 -9.65 -6.11
N LYS A 35 1.09 -9.79 -6.84
CA LYS A 35 -0.20 -9.21 -6.42
C LYS A 35 -0.61 -9.67 -5.02
N ASP A 36 -0.42 -10.96 -4.72
CA ASP A 36 -0.74 -11.53 -3.42
C ASP A 36 0.11 -10.93 -2.29
N GLU A 37 1.43 -10.83 -2.49
CA GLU A 37 2.33 -10.23 -1.52
C GLU A 37 2.03 -8.74 -1.32
N PHE A 38 1.69 -8.03 -2.39
CA PHE A 38 1.25 -6.64 -2.31
C PHE A 38 -0.08 -6.49 -1.58
N HIS A 39 -1.06 -7.36 -1.83
CA HIS A 39 -2.36 -7.28 -1.16
C HIS A 39 -2.22 -7.43 0.36
N LYS A 40 -1.38 -8.37 0.81
CA LYS A 40 -1.04 -8.54 2.23
C LYS A 40 -0.43 -7.29 2.82
N VAL A 41 0.52 -6.66 2.12
CA VAL A 41 1.17 -5.45 2.60
C VAL A 41 0.21 -4.26 2.62
N VAL A 42 -0.62 -4.08 1.59
CA VAL A 42 -1.64 -3.02 1.56
C VAL A 42 -2.57 -3.15 2.77
N LEU A 43 -3.02 -4.36 3.11
CA LEU A 43 -3.84 -4.60 4.31
C LEU A 43 -3.09 -4.30 5.62
N ALA A 44 -1.79 -4.59 5.68
CA ALA A 44 -0.93 -4.27 6.83
C ALA A 44 -0.61 -2.77 6.94
N THR A 45 -0.65 -2.03 5.83
CA THR A 45 -0.23 -0.63 5.80
C THR A 45 -1.28 0.26 6.47
N GLN A 46 -0.94 0.85 7.62
CA GLN A 46 -1.79 1.82 8.31
C GLN A 46 -1.64 3.22 7.71
N VAL A 47 -2.05 3.41 6.45
CA VAL A 47 -2.01 4.73 5.81
C VAL A 47 -3.06 5.65 6.42
N GLN A 48 -2.63 6.62 7.23
CA GLN A 48 -3.52 7.55 7.92
C GLN A 48 -3.71 8.87 7.16
N ASN A 49 -2.78 9.22 6.26
CA ASN A 49 -2.73 10.52 5.61
C ASN A 49 -2.44 10.42 4.10
N ALA A 50 -2.86 11.44 3.34
CA ALA A 50 -2.57 11.55 1.90
C ALA A 50 -1.07 11.51 1.52
N PRO A 51 -0.13 12.18 2.22
CA PRO A 51 1.30 12.07 1.89
C PRO A 51 1.84 10.65 2.07
N ASP A 52 1.41 9.94 3.12
CA ASP A 52 1.81 8.56 3.37
C ASP A 52 1.29 7.62 2.28
N PHE A 53 0.07 7.89 1.79
CA PHE A 53 -0.49 7.21 0.62
C PHE A 53 0.37 7.41 -0.63
N ILE A 54 0.78 8.65 -0.92
CA ILE A 54 1.58 8.96 -2.11
C ILE A 54 2.94 8.27 -2.02
N LYS A 55 3.58 8.26 -0.85
CA LYS A 55 4.85 7.56 -0.63
C LYS A 55 4.70 6.05 -0.80
N ALA A 56 3.71 5.44 -0.14
CA ALA A 56 3.42 4.01 -0.28
C ALA A 56 3.17 3.65 -1.74
N LYS A 57 2.31 4.40 -2.44
CA LYS A 57 2.04 4.21 -3.87
C LYS A 57 3.31 4.28 -4.72
N ASN A 58 4.19 5.25 -4.49
CA ASN A 58 5.42 5.41 -5.27
C ASN A 58 6.42 4.28 -5.03
N VAL A 59 6.59 3.83 -3.78
CA VAL A 59 7.45 2.68 -3.44
C VAL A 59 6.90 1.42 -4.08
N LEU A 60 5.58 1.19 -3.97
CA LEU A 60 4.89 0.06 -4.58
C LEU A 60 5.04 0.06 -6.11
N PHE A 61 4.91 1.24 -6.74
CA PHE A 61 5.11 1.37 -8.19
C PHE A 61 6.55 1.10 -8.60
N LYS A 62 7.53 1.56 -7.82
CA LYS A 62 8.95 1.28 -8.09
C LYS A 62 9.25 -0.21 -7.99
N ILE A 63 8.78 -0.87 -6.94
CA ILE A 63 8.91 -2.33 -6.78
C ILE A 63 8.22 -3.09 -7.92
N ALA A 64 7.03 -2.64 -8.33
CA ALA A 64 6.31 -3.23 -9.45
C ALA A 64 7.08 -3.11 -10.79
N MET A 65 7.72 -1.96 -11.02
CA MET A 65 8.58 -1.74 -12.19
C MET A 65 9.86 -2.57 -12.13
N ASP A 66 10.52 -2.63 -10.97
CA ASP A 66 11.73 -3.43 -10.76
C ASP A 66 11.43 -4.95 -10.85
N SER A 67 10.21 -5.37 -10.50
CA SER A 67 9.79 -6.77 -10.62
C SER A 67 9.56 -7.19 -12.08
N LYS A 68 9.24 -6.23 -12.96
CA LYS A 68 9.18 -6.45 -14.41
C LYS A 68 10.52 -6.89 -15.00
N GLU A 69 11.63 -6.62 -14.31
CA GLU A 69 12.99 -7.08 -14.68
C GLU A 69 13.34 -8.48 -14.14
N GLY A 70 12.41 -9.17 -13.45
CA GLY A 70 12.59 -10.54 -12.98
C GLY A 70 12.91 -10.69 -11.49
N THR A 71 12.76 -9.62 -10.70
CA THR A 71 13.03 -9.64 -9.25
C THR A 71 11.80 -10.13 -8.46
N LEU A 72 11.99 -11.20 -7.66
CA LEU A 72 10.99 -11.71 -6.71
C LEU A 72 11.06 -10.93 -5.40
N TYR A 73 9.98 -10.23 -5.03
CA TYR A 73 9.88 -9.52 -3.76
C TYR A 73 8.99 -10.29 -2.79
N SER A 74 9.49 -10.52 -1.57
CA SER A 74 8.67 -11.04 -0.47
C SER A 74 7.87 -9.91 0.20
N SER A 75 6.71 -10.23 0.76
CA SER A 75 5.86 -9.31 1.53
C SER A 75 6.65 -8.62 2.64
N LYS A 76 7.54 -9.34 3.33
CA LYS A 76 8.43 -8.74 4.35
C LYS A 76 9.36 -7.67 3.81
N TYR A 77 9.88 -7.85 2.59
CA TYR A 77 10.74 -6.85 1.95
C TYR A 77 9.94 -5.59 1.60
N ILE A 78 8.76 -5.78 0.98
CA ILE A 78 7.87 -4.69 0.58
C ILE A 78 7.38 -3.92 1.83
N GLU A 79 7.00 -4.63 2.88
CA GLU A 79 6.60 -4.04 4.17
C GLU A 79 7.75 -3.24 4.80
N SER A 80 8.97 -3.77 4.79
CA SER A 80 10.19 -3.04 5.20
C SER A 80 10.40 -1.75 4.40
N CYS A 81 10.16 -1.77 3.08
CA CYS A 81 10.30 -0.59 2.23
C CYS A 81 9.24 0.47 2.54
N ILE A 82 8.01 0.07 2.83
CA ILE A 82 6.93 1.01 3.20
C ILE A 82 7.14 1.55 4.61
N CYS A 83 7.45 0.71 5.60
CA CYS A 83 7.74 1.12 6.98
C CYS A 83 8.98 2.03 7.11
N ARG A 84 9.91 2.01 6.16
CA ARG A 84 11.02 2.98 6.11
C ARG A 84 10.65 4.30 5.44
N SER A 85 9.55 4.34 4.68
CA SER A 85 9.16 5.50 3.87
C SER A 85 8.06 6.33 4.53
N VAL A 86 7.19 5.69 5.31
CA VAL A 86 6.11 6.30 6.10
C VAL A 86 6.65 6.59 7.50
#